data_AF-A0A7V3FVM5-F1
#
_entry.id   AF-A0A7V3FVM5-F1
#
_cell.length_a   1.000
_cell.length_b   1.000
_cell.length_c   1.000
_cell.angle_alpha   90.00
_cell.angle_beta   90.00
_cell.angle_gamma   90.00
#
_symmetry.space_group_name_H-M   'P 1'
#
loop_
_entity.id
_entity.type
_entity.pdbx_description
1 polymer ?
#
loop_
_entity_poly.entity_id
_entity_poly.type
_entity_poly.pdbx_seq_one_letter_code
_entity_poly.pdbx_strand_id
1 'polypeptide(L)'
;MKWFSSSQFALFRIILGSYLTVHFIELLAVGKEIFSNQGVIHDSSILPSYGKLPIVLFYYDDPTVVSMFIWSQILCSILFTFGIFRRICALWIFYGWMSLLNRNPLISNPSLGYIGWILLACVCIPRGERLGFLLSESERKKEKRTGKNMGST
;
A
#
# COMPACT_ATOMS: atom_id res chain seq x y z
N MET A 1 -24.26 8.69 11.27
CA MET A 1 -23.18 8.66 12.29
C MET A 1 -21.84 8.74 11.58
N LYS A 2 -21.03 9.79 11.79
CA LYS A 2 -19.63 9.80 11.32
C LYS A 2 -18.78 9.16 12.41
N TRP A 3 -18.54 7.85 12.29
CA TRP A 3 -17.85 7.07 13.31
C TRP A 3 -16.37 7.47 13.50
N PHE A 4 -15.75 8.13 12.51
CA PHE A 4 -14.37 8.59 12.56
C PHE A 4 -14.21 9.92 11.80
N SER A 5 -13.31 10.78 12.28
CA SER A 5 -12.98 12.06 11.64
C SER A 5 -12.04 11.86 10.44
N SER A 6 -12.23 12.64 9.38
CA SER A 6 -11.35 12.65 8.19
C SER A 6 -9.87 12.83 8.56
N SER A 7 -9.57 13.55 9.65
CA SER A 7 -8.19 13.74 10.14
C SER A 7 -7.63 12.49 10.82
N GLN A 8 -8.45 11.72 11.54
CA GLN A 8 -8.02 10.46 12.18
C GLN A 8 -7.66 9.43 11.12
N PHE A 9 -8.47 9.32 10.06
CA PHE A 9 -8.16 8.42 8.96
C PHE A 9 -6.89 8.85 8.21
N ALA A 10 -6.70 10.14 7.98
CA ALA A 10 -5.47 10.65 7.36
C ALA A 10 -4.22 10.31 8.20
N LEU A 11 -4.29 10.48 9.53
CA LEU A 11 -3.20 10.10 10.44
C LEU A 11 -2.92 8.59 10.38
N PHE A 12 -3.96 7.78 10.50
CA PHE A 12 -3.85 6.32 10.38
C PHE A 12 -3.17 5.92 9.06
N ARG A 13 -3.61 6.51 7.94
CA ARG A 13 -3.05 6.25 6.61
C ARG A 13 -1.58 6.63 6.51
N ILE A 14 -1.19 7.78 7.07
CA ILE A 14 0.21 8.22 7.09
C ILE A 14 1.08 7.24 7.88
N ILE A 15 0.62 6.80 9.06
CA ILE A 15 1.34 5.83 9.89
C ILE A 15 1.48 4.50 9.14
N LEU A 16 0.37 3.97 8.62
CA LEU A 16 0.35 2.71 7.88
C LEU A 16 1.24 2.77 6.63
N GLY A 17 1.12 3.82 5.82
CA GLY A 17 1.91 3.97 4.60
C GLY A 17 3.40 4.15 4.88
N SER A 18 3.76 4.86 5.95
CA SER A 18 5.17 5.01 6.38
C SER A 18 5.73 3.66 6.81
N TYR A 19 4.98 2.90 7.62
CA TYR A 19 5.33 1.54 8.00
C TYR A 19 5.56 0.64 6.78
N LEU A 20 4.63 0.64 5.82
CA LEU A 20 4.77 -0.15 4.59
C LEU A 20 5.99 0.26 3.76
N THR A 21 6.28 1.56 3.69
CA THR A 21 7.45 2.08 2.97
C THR A 21 8.75 1.56 3.59
N VAL A 22 8.90 1.68 4.92
CA VAL A 22 10.07 1.16 5.64
C VAL A 22 10.19 -0.35 5.45
N HIS A 23 9.08 -1.08 5.64
CA HIS A 23 9.04 -2.53 5.46
C HIS A 23 9.55 -2.96 4.08
N PHE A 24 9.07 -2.33 3.00
CA PHE A 24 9.51 -2.71 1.65
C PHE A 24 10.92 -2.25 1.32
N ILE A 25 11.42 -1.16 1.91
CA ILE A 25 12.83 -0.76 1.79
C ILE A 25 13.74 -1.80 2.45
N GLU A 26 13.39 -2.26 3.65
CA GLU A 26 14.12 -3.34 4.34
C GLU A 26 14.04 -4.64 3.53
N LEU A 27 12.86 -4.97 3.00
CA LEU A 27 12.66 -6.14 2.17
C LEU A 27 13.48 -6.10 0.88
N LEU A 28 13.68 -4.92 0.28
CA LEU A 28 14.45 -4.77 -0.95
C LEU A 28 15.90 -5.26 -0.81
N ALA A 29 16.51 -5.08 0.35
CA ALA A 29 17.91 -5.47 0.60
C ALA A 29 18.13 -6.99 0.44
N VAL A 30 17.13 -7.79 0.81
CA VAL A 30 17.18 -9.27 0.80
C VAL A 30 16.20 -9.90 -0.18
N GLY A 31 15.34 -9.11 -0.82
CA GLY A 31 14.16 -9.60 -1.54
C GLY A 31 14.50 -10.54 -2.69
N LYS A 32 15.59 -10.27 -3.43
CA LYS A 32 16.04 -11.17 -4.49
C LYS A 32 16.43 -12.56 -3.97
N GLU A 33 17.03 -12.65 -2.79
CA GLU A 33 17.47 -13.92 -2.19
C GLU A 33 16.28 -14.71 -1.61
N ILE A 34 15.20 -14.01 -1.26
CA ILE A 34 14.01 -14.61 -0.64
C ILE A 34 12.98 -15.04 -1.69
N PHE A 35 12.77 -14.26 -2.75
CA PHE A 35 11.62 -14.42 -3.65
C PHE A 35 11.96 -14.73 -5.11
N SER A 36 13.23 -14.69 -5.52
CA SER A 36 13.58 -15.02 -6.91
C SER A 36 13.74 -16.52 -7.14
N ASN A 37 13.81 -16.91 -8.41
CA ASN A 37 14.21 -18.26 -8.84
C ASN A 37 15.66 -18.64 -8.50
N GLN A 38 16.46 -17.71 -7.97
CA GLN A 38 17.81 -17.95 -7.42
C GLN A 38 17.80 -17.96 -5.87
N GLY A 39 16.64 -17.77 -5.26
CA GLY A 39 16.46 -17.66 -3.83
C GLY A 39 16.03 -18.94 -3.13
N VAL A 40 15.44 -18.79 -1.94
CA VAL A 40 15.05 -19.89 -1.04
C VAL A 40 14.22 -20.98 -1.73
N ILE A 41 13.25 -20.60 -2.57
CA ILE A 41 12.41 -21.52 -3.32
C ILE A 41 12.70 -21.29 -4.80
N HIS A 42 13.57 -22.10 -5.39
CA HIS A 42 13.98 -21.95 -6.78
C HIS A 42 12.85 -22.22 -7.77
N ASP A 43 12.12 -23.32 -7.58
CA ASP A 43 11.02 -23.73 -8.47
C ASP A 43 9.67 -23.36 -7.86
N SER A 44 8.95 -22.44 -8.49
CA SER A 44 7.63 -22.00 -8.06
C SER A 44 6.55 -23.09 -8.23
N SER A 45 6.75 -24.07 -9.11
CA SER A 45 5.73 -25.08 -9.44
C SER A 45 5.42 -26.06 -8.30
N ILE A 46 6.34 -26.20 -7.34
CA ILE A 46 6.15 -27.05 -6.16
C ILE A 46 5.18 -26.43 -5.14
N LEU A 47 4.87 -25.13 -5.28
CA LEU A 47 4.04 -24.41 -4.32
C LEU A 47 2.56 -24.78 -4.49
N PRO A 48 1.82 -25.04 -3.39
CA PRO A 48 0.42 -25.45 -3.48
C PRO A 48 -0.52 -24.45 -4.18
N SER A 49 -0.14 -23.17 -4.22
CA SER A 49 -0.89 -22.08 -4.86
C SER A 49 -0.50 -21.84 -6.33
N TYR A 50 0.54 -22.51 -6.83
CA TYR A 50 0.97 -22.38 -8.23
C TYR A 50 -0.17 -22.71 -9.19
N GLY A 51 -0.38 -21.87 -10.20
CA GLY A 51 -1.46 -22.02 -11.19
C GLY A 51 -2.89 -21.79 -10.68
N LYS A 52 -3.12 -21.63 -9.37
CA LYS A 52 -4.46 -21.41 -8.79
C LYS A 52 -4.80 -19.95 -8.60
N LEU A 53 -3.78 -19.11 -8.44
CA LEU A 53 -3.92 -17.68 -8.18
C LEU A 53 -3.16 -16.90 -9.25
N PRO A 54 -3.64 -15.70 -9.64
CA PRO A 54 -2.98 -14.86 -10.63
C PRO A 54 -1.78 -14.13 -10.00
N ILE A 55 -0.74 -14.88 -9.62
CA ILE A 55 0.47 -14.34 -8.99
C ILE A 55 1.55 -14.16 -10.04
N VAL A 56 1.94 -12.90 -10.29
CA VAL A 56 2.96 -12.56 -11.30
C VAL A 56 4.31 -13.24 -11.02
N LEU A 57 4.67 -13.35 -9.74
CA LEU A 57 5.95 -13.93 -9.31
C LEU A 57 6.02 -15.46 -9.47
N PHE A 58 4.93 -16.15 -9.83
CA PHE A 58 5.04 -17.56 -10.20
C PHE A 58 5.60 -17.77 -11.61
N TYR A 59 5.45 -16.77 -12.48
CA TYR A 59 5.84 -16.85 -13.89
C TYR A 59 7.04 -15.97 -14.20
N TYR A 60 7.22 -14.88 -13.43
CA TYR A 60 8.30 -13.91 -13.61
C TYR A 60 8.98 -13.62 -12.27
N ASP A 61 9.97 -14.45 -11.92
CA ASP A 61 10.72 -14.39 -10.66
C ASP A 61 12.23 -14.29 -10.83
N ASP A 62 12.69 -13.75 -11.95
CA ASP A 62 14.09 -13.33 -12.08
C ASP A 62 14.45 -12.29 -10.98
N PRO A 63 15.68 -12.31 -10.42
CA PRO A 63 16.12 -11.36 -9.38
C PRO A 63 15.84 -9.89 -9.72
N THR A 64 15.97 -9.52 -11.00
CA THR A 64 15.71 -8.16 -11.48
C THR A 64 14.23 -7.83 -11.42
N VAL A 65 13.37 -8.76 -11.87
CA VAL A 65 11.91 -8.60 -11.85
C VAL A 65 11.40 -8.49 -10.41
N VAL A 66 11.90 -9.33 -9.50
CA VAL A 66 11.55 -9.26 -8.07
C VAL A 66 11.93 -7.90 -7.47
N SER A 67 13.13 -7.41 -7.78
CA SER A 67 13.59 -6.11 -7.29
C SER A 67 12.73 -4.96 -7.82
N MET A 68 12.41 -4.96 -9.13
CA MET A 68 11.50 -3.98 -9.74
C MET A 68 10.10 -4.05 -9.13
N PHE A 69 9.62 -5.26 -8.86
CA PHE A 69 8.33 -5.47 -8.21
C PHE A 69 8.31 -4.85 -6.81
N ILE A 70 9.33 -5.08 -5.97
CA ILE A 70 9.45 -4.46 -4.65
C ILE A 70 9.58 -2.94 -4.75
N TRP A 71 10.34 -2.41 -5.70
CA TRP A 71 10.39 -0.96 -5.97
C TRP A 71 9.01 -0.36 -6.26
N SER A 72 8.17 -1.06 -7.03
CA SER A 72 6.80 -0.61 -7.28
C SER A 72 5.95 -0.55 -6.01
N GLN A 73 6.20 -1.45 -5.05
CA GLN A 73 5.54 -1.49 -3.75
C GLN A 73 5.98 -0.33 -2.85
N ILE A 74 7.28 -0.01 -2.85
CA ILE A 74 7.83 1.18 -2.17
C ILE A 74 7.16 2.45 -2.72
N LEU A 75 7.16 2.62 -4.05
CA LEU A 75 6.54 3.79 -4.69
C LEU A 75 5.06 3.91 -4.35
N CYS A 76 4.30 2.83 -4.43
CA CYS A 76 2.88 2.84 -4.07
C CYS A 76 2.64 3.13 -2.58
N SER A 77 3.52 2.66 -1.69
CA SER A 77 3.43 2.94 -0.24
C SER A 77 3.68 4.42 0.07
N ILE A 78 4.61 5.06 -0.64
CA ILE A 78 4.85 6.50 -0.55
C ILE A 78 3.62 7.27 -1.05
N LEU A 79 3.10 6.93 -2.24
CA LEU A 79 1.90 7.57 -2.79
C LEU A 79 0.68 7.38 -1.86
N PHE A 80 0.51 6.19 -1.29
CA PHE A 80 -0.53 5.89 -0.30
C PHE A 80 -0.37 6.75 0.97
N THR A 81 0.86 7.00 1.43
CA THR A 81 1.18 7.90 2.56
C THR A 81 0.77 9.35 2.29
N PHE A 82 0.81 9.81 1.04
CA PHE A 82 0.34 11.15 0.66
C PHE A 82 -1.12 11.18 0.20
N GLY A 83 -1.79 10.02 0.13
CA GLY A 83 -3.20 9.92 -0.28
C GLY A 83 -3.40 10.05 -1.79
N ILE A 84 -2.31 10.00 -2.57
CA ILE A 84 -2.33 10.07 -4.02
C ILE A 84 -2.73 8.69 -4.56
N PHE A 85 -3.75 8.64 -5.43
CA PHE A 85 -4.33 7.40 -5.96
C PHE A 85 -4.61 6.31 -4.91
N ARG A 86 -4.96 6.71 -3.68
CA ARG A 86 -5.02 5.84 -2.48
C ARG A 86 -5.61 4.45 -2.72
N ARG A 87 -6.77 4.37 -3.37
CA ARG A 87 -7.46 3.10 -3.62
C ARG A 87 -6.67 2.17 -4.53
N ILE A 88 -6.08 2.72 -5.59
CA ILE A 88 -5.27 1.97 -6.55
C ILE A 88 -3.97 1.53 -5.87
N CYS A 89 -3.31 2.42 -5.14
CA CYS A 89 -2.11 2.08 -4.39
C CYS A 89 -2.39 1.01 -3.33
N ALA A 90 -3.50 1.10 -2.59
CA ALA A 90 -3.88 0.10 -1.60
C ALA A 90 -4.13 -1.28 -2.23
N LEU A 91 -4.81 -1.34 -3.37
CA LEU A 91 -5.00 -2.58 -4.13
C LEU A 91 -3.67 -3.15 -4.64
N TRP A 92 -2.80 -2.29 -5.18
CA TRP A 92 -1.49 -2.72 -5.68
C TRP A 92 -0.58 -3.22 -4.56
N ILE A 93 -0.61 -2.54 -3.40
CA ILE A 93 0.13 -2.98 -2.22
C ILE A 93 -0.40 -4.31 -1.71
N PHE A 94 -1.72 -4.45 -1.61
CA PHE A 94 -2.36 -5.71 -1.23
C PHE A 94 -1.96 -6.86 -2.17
N TYR A 95 -2.02 -6.62 -3.49
CA TYR A 95 -1.62 -7.59 -4.49
C TYR A 95 -0.14 -7.97 -4.38
N GLY A 96 0.74 -6.98 -4.15
CA GLY A 96 2.16 -7.23 -3.93
C GLY A 96 2.43 -8.08 -2.69
N TRP A 97 1.77 -7.75 -1.58
CA TRP A 97 1.82 -8.49 -0.34
C TRP A 97 1.39 -9.96 -0.53
N MET A 98 0.25 -10.16 -1.20
CA MET A 98 -0.27 -11.49 -1.55
C MET A 98 0.69 -12.26 -2.46
N SER A 99 1.30 -11.57 -3.44
CA SER A 99 2.24 -12.17 -4.39
C SER A 99 3.51 -12.64 -3.70
N LEU A 100 4.09 -11.82 -2.81
CA LEU A 100 5.29 -12.17 -2.05
C LEU A 100 5.03 -13.35 -1.11
N LEU A 101 3.91 -13.34 -0.38
CA LEU A 101 3.53 -14.45 0.51
C LEU A 101 3.32 -15.76 -0.26
N ASN A 102 2.67 -15.70 -1.42
CA ASN A 102 2.47 -16.90 -2.22
C ASN A 102 3.76 -17.37 -2.89
N ARG A 103 4.67 -16.47 -3.25
CA ARG A 103 5.97 -16.82 -3.84
C ARG A 103 6.92 -17.46 -2.83
N ASN A 104 6.82 -17.07 -1.56
CA ASN A 104 7.54 -17.72 -0.48
C ASN A 104 6.66 -17.83 0.78
N PRO A 105 5.91 -18.93 0.95
CA PRO A 105 5.04 -19.11 2.11
C PRO A 105 5.76 -19.13 3.46
N LEU A 106 7.08 -19.30 3.50
CA LEU A 106 7.87 -19.36 4.74
C LEU A 106 7.92 -18.02 5.47
N ILE A 107 7.59 -16.90 4.80
CA ILE A 107 7.47 -15.59 5.45
C ILE A 107 6.18 -15.45 6.28
N SER A 108 5.30 -16.46 6.25
CA SER A 108 3.98 -16.40 6.86
C SER A 108 4.08 -15.99 8.33
N ASN A 109 3.35 -14.94 8.69
CA ASN A 109 3.18 -14.54 10.06
C ASN A 109 1.76 -14.01 10.27
N PRO A 110 1.22 -14.02 11.50
CA PRO A 110 -0.15 -13.62 11.76
C PRO A 110 -0.49 -12.20 11.31
N SER A 111 0.50 -11.29 11.28
CA SER A 111 0.29 -9.89 10.93
C SER A 111 -0.03 -9.67 9.44
N LEU A 112 0.41 -10.55 8.54
CA LEU A 112 0.22 -10.40 7.09
C LEU A 112 -1.27 -10.35 6.72
N GLY A 113 -2.08 -11.21 7.34
CA GLY A 113 -3.53 -11.23 7.12
C GLY A 113 -4.19 -9.93 7.56
N TYR A 114 -3.81 -9.40 8.73
CA TYR A 114 -4.35 -8.14 9.25
C TYR A 114 -4.02 -6.95 8.35
N ILE A 115 -2.76 -6.83 7.91
CA ILE A 115 -2.34 -5.75 7.01
C ILE A 115 -3.11 -5.84 5.67
N GLY A 116 -3.26 -7.05 5.13
CA GLY A 116 -4.04 -7.27 3.90
C GLY A 116 -5.49 -6.81 4.02
N TRP A 117 -6.17 -7.20 5.09
CA TRP A 117 -7.55 -6.77 5.35
C TRP A 117 -7.68 -5.26 5.56
N ILE A 118 -6.72 -4.65 6.25
CA ILE A 118 -6.67 -3.20 6.45
C ILE A 118 -6.52 -2.47 5.10
N LEU A 119 -5.67 -2.96 4.19
CA LEU A 119 -5.51 -2.38 2.86
C LEU A 119 -6.80 -2.48 2.06
N LEU A 120 -7.48 -3.63 2.07
CA LEU A 120 -8.79 -3.80 1.44
C LEU A 120 -9.85 -2.87 2.03
N ALA A 121 -9.87 -2.71 3.37
CA ALA A 121 -10.75 -1.75 4.02
C ALA A 121 -10.48 -0.32 3.54
N CYS A 122 -9.20 0.05 3.37
CA CYS A 122 -8.83 1.34 2.80
C CYS A 122 -9.45 1.52 1.42
N VAL A 123 -9.45 0.52 0.54
CA VAL A 123 -10.05 0.62 -0.81
C VAL A 123 -11.53 1.04 -0.74
N CYS A 124 -12.29 0.46 0.19
CA CYS A 124 -13.71 0.73 0.36
C CYS A 124 -14.02 2.13 0.92
N ILE A 125 -13.10 2.74 1.67
CA ILE A 125 -13.33 4.05 2.27
C ILE A 125 -13.53 5.12 1.17
N PRO A 126 -14.59 5.95 1.24
CA PRO A 126 -14.87 7.04 0.30
C PRO A 126 -13.76 8.10 0.28
N ARG A 127 -13.64 8.79 -0.86
CA ARG A 127 -12.74 9.95 -1.00
C ARG A 127 -13.30 11.12 -0.16
N GLY A 128 -12.44 11.92 0.46
CA GLY A 128 -12.85 13.04 1.32
C GLY A 128 -11.96 13.28 2.54
N GLU A 129 -10.88 12.52 2.68
CA GLU A 129 -9.82 12.73 3.66
C GLU A 129 -8.81 13.79 3.17
N ARG A 130 -8.13 14.45 4.11
CA ARG A 130 -7.14 15.48 3.79
C ARG A 130 -5.89 14.85 3.17
N LEU A 131 -5.35 15.47 2.13
CA LEU A 131 -4.06 15.11 1.49
C LEU A 131 -2.91 15.10 2.50
N GLY A 132 -2.96 15.97 3.50
CA GLY A 132 -2.03 15.99 4.65
C GLY A 132 -2.57 16.85 5.80
N PHE A 133 -1.94 16.74 6.97
CA PHE A 133 -2.30 17.54 8.15
C PHE A 133 -2.14 19.06 7.89
N LEU A 134 -1.12 19.45 7.12
CA LEU A 134 -0.68 20.84 6.92
C LEU A 134 -1.47 21.66 5.89
N LEU A 135 -2.20 21.03 4.96
CA LEU A 135 -3.01 21.75 3.97
C LEU A 135 -4.27 22.42 4.58
N SER A 136 -4.53 22.15 5.87
CA SER A 136 -5.75 22.58 6.56
C SER A 136 -5.87 24.08 6.82
N GLU A 137 -4.79 24.87 6.83
CA GLU A 137 -4.92 26.32 7.10
C GLU A 137 -5.23 27.13 5.83
N SER A 138 -4.61 26.78 4.72
CA SER A 138 -4.72 27.55 3.47
C SER A 138 -6.10 27.39 2.84
N GLU A 139 -6.66 26.18 2.83
CA GLU A 139 -7.98 25.89 2.27
C GLU A 139 -9.10 26.47 3.15
N ARG A 140 -8.95 26.42 4.48
CA ARG A 140 -9.89 27.03 5.44
C ARG A 140 -9.91 28.56 5.33
N LYS A 141 -8.76 29.19 5.02
CA LYS A 141 -8.68 30.62 4.67
C LYS A 141 -9.34 30.91 3.32
N LYS A 142 -9.24 30.01 2.35
CA LYS A 142 -9.84 30.17 1.02
C LYS A 142 -11.37 30.09 1.10
N GLU A 143 -11.89 29.09 1.80
CA GLU A 143 -13.33 28.85 1.99
C GLU A 143 -14.03 29.93 2.84
N LYS A 144 -13.35 30.42 3.90
CA LYS A 144 -13.83 31.60 4.65
C LYS A 144 -13.81 32.90 3.83
N ARG A 145 -12.91 33.03 2.84
CA ARG A 145 -12.86 34.21 1.95
C ARG A 145 -13.98 34.18 0.91
N THR A 146 -14.28 33.03 0.31
CA THR A 146 -15.40 32.90 -0.64
C THR A 146 -16.76 33.02 0.03
N GLY A 147 -16.95 32.49 1.24
CA GLY A 147 -18.20 32.63 1.99
C GLY A 147 -18.48 34.07 2.48
N LYS A 148 -17.45 34.89 2.71
CA LYS A 148 -17.60 36.28 3.14
C LYS A 148 -17.95 37.26 2.00
N ASN A 149 -17.58 36.93 0.76
CA ASN A 149 -17.87 37.74 -0.42
C ASN A 149 -19.29 37.54 -0.99
N MET A 150 -20.03 36.53 -0.53
CA MET A 150 -21.43 36.29 -0.94
C MET A 150 -22.46 36.86 0.05
N GLY A 151 -22.01 37.49 1.16
CA GLY A 151 -22.89 38.08 2.19
C GLY A 151 -22.85 39.61 2.24
N SER A 152 -22.38 40.28 1.17
CA SER A 152 -22.25 41.74 1.11
C SER A 152 -22.85 42.34 -0.16
N THR A 153 -24.08 41.94 -0.47
CA THR A 153 -25.01 42.61 -1.41
C THR A 153 -26.38 42.51 -0.79
#